data_AF-A0A1X3DLP0-F1
#
_entry.id   AF-A0A1X3DLP0-F1
#
_cell.length_a   1.000
_cell.length_b   1.000
_cell.length_c   1.000
_cell.angle_alpha   90.00
_cell.angle_beta   90.00
_cell.angle_gamma   90.00
#
_symmetry.space_group_name_H-M   'P 1'
#
loop_
_entity.id
_entity.type
_entity.pdbx_description
1 polymer ?
#
loop_
_entity_poly.entity_id
_entity_poly.type
_entity_poly.pdbx_seq_one_letter_code
_entity_poly.pdbx_strand_id
1 'polypeptide(L)' 'MFKSNPWTHCHISLSVSGKFNIRFAYISEDDSWPNLFMRGISDLTEDEAENIYYVPKEIWEKRVRVKIKLPEFNK' A
#
# COMPACT_ATOMS: atom_id res chain seq x y z
N MET A 1 -13.90 20.61 2.16
CA MET A 1 -14.40 19.32 2.69
C MET A 1 -13.18 18.51 3.07
N PHE A 2 -12.87 18.35 4.36
CA PHE A 2 -11.75 17.53 4.81
C PHE A 2 -12.12 16.07 4.53
N LYS A 3 -11.55 15.47 3.47
CA LYS A 3 -11.57 14.01 3.35
C LYS A 3 -10.73 13.50 4.50
N SER A 4 -11.40 13.04 5.57
CA SER A 4 -10.82 12.03 6.46
C SER A 4 -10.42 10.91 5.52
N ASN A 5 -9.12 10.79 5.29
CA ASN A 5 -8.52 9.72 4.55
C ASN A 5 -8.26 8.67 5.66
N PRO A 6 -9.22 7.77 5.97
CA PRO A 6 -9.07 6.85 7.09
C PRO A 6 -7.83 5.99 6.86
N TRP A 7 -7.08 5.71 7.93
CA TRP A 7 -6.04 4.69 7.90
C TRP A 7 -6.66 3.40 7.36
N THR A 8 -6.18 2.90 6.22
CA THR A 8 -6.76 1.70 5.59
C THR A 8 -6.14 0.43 6.15
N HIS A 9 -4.89 0.48 6.64
CA HIS A 9 -4.20 -0.69 7.17
C HIS A 9 -3.46 -0.41 8.49
N CYS A 10 -3.61 -1.33 9.44
CA CYS A 10 -2.89 -1.37 10.70
C CYS A 10 -2.37 -2.80 10.93
N HIS A 11 -1.11 -2.92 11.33
CA HIS A 11 -0.52 -4.19 11.73
C HIS A 11 -0.03 -4.08 13.17
N ILE A 12 -0.59 -4.92 14.03
CA ILE A 12 -0.27 -5.01 15.46
C ILE A 12 0.32 -6.39 15.71
N SER A 13 1.48 -6.46 16.36
CA SER A 13 2.11 -7.71 16.76
C SER A 13 2.57 -7.67 18.21
N LEU A 14 2.45 -8.81 18.88
CA LEU A 14 2.94 -9.05 20.23
C LEU A 14 3.77 -10.34 20.22
N SER A 15 5.03 -10.27 20.62
CA SER A 15 5.88 -11.46 20.74
C SER A 15 5.65 -12.20 22.06
N VAL A 16 6.08 -13.47 22.11
CA VAL A 16 6.09 -14.28 23.34
C VAL A 16 6.93 -13.63 24.46
N SER A 17 7.98 -12.89 24.10
CA SER A 17 8.79 -12.11 25.05
C SER A 17 8.15 -10.79 25.50
N GLY A 18 6.93 -10.48 25.06
CA GLY A 18 6.21 -9.25 25.41
C GLY A 18 6.57 -8.03 24.56
N LYS A 19 7.30 -8.18 23.45
CA LYS A 19 7.59 -7.06 22.54
C LYS A 19 6.35 -6.72 21.73
N PHE A 20 5.85 -5.51 21.94
CA PHE A 20 4.68 -4.97 21.24
C PHE A 20 5.12 -4.02 20.10
N ASN A 21 4.57 -4.20 18.90
CA ASN A 21 4.83 -3.33 17.74
C ASN A 21 3.51 -2.96 17.06
N ILE A 22 3.36 -1.68 16.71
CA ILE A 22 2.27 -1.20 15.86
C ILE A 22 2.88 -0.54 14.62
N ARG A 23 2.32 -0.85 13.45
CA ARG A 23 2.64 -0.20 12.17
C ARG A 23 1.35 0.26 11.51
N PHE A 24 1.43 1.40 10.85
CA PHE A 24 0.34 1.97 10.05
C PHE A 24 0.81 2.15 8.62
N ALA A 25 -0.08 1.91 7.67
CA ALA A 25 0.14 2.24 6.27
C ALA A 25 -1.07 3.01 5.75
N TYR A 26 -0.80 4.10 5.06
CA TYR A 26 -1.83 4.89 4.40
C TYR A 26 -1.86 4.52 2.92
N ILE A 27 -2.86 3.73 2.54
CA ILE A 27 -3.02 3.20 1.18
C ILE A 27 -4.33 3.75 0.64
N SER A 28 -4.28 4.53 -0.44
CA SER A 28 -5.50 5.02 -1.08
C SER A 28 -6.30 3.87 -1.67
N GLU A 29 -7.62 3.99 -1.72
CA GLU A 29 -8.52 2.99 -2.30
C GLU A 29 -8.08 2.56 -3.71
N ASP A 30 -7.70 3.52 -4.57
CA ASP A 30 -7.20 3.24 -5.93
C ASP A 30 -5.89 2.43 -5.97
N ASP A 31 -5.15 2.40 -4.87
CA ASP A 31 -3.87 1.71 -4.73
C ASP A 31 -3.99 0.46 -3.84
N SER A 32 -5.17 0.17 -3.31
CA SER A 32 -5.45 -1.04 -2.55
C SER A 32 -5.68 -2.22 -3.49
N TRP A 33 -5.30 -3.42 -3.05
CA TRP A 33 -5.50 -4.65 -3.81
C TRP A 33 -5.84 -5.83 -2.90
N PRO A 34 -6.68 -6.80 -3.35
CA PRO A 34 -6.96 -8.01 -2.58
C PRO A 34 -5.67 -8.74 -2.18
N ASN A 35 -5.60 -9.18 -0.92
CA ASN A 35 -4.47 -9.90 -0.33
C ASN A 35 -3.12 -9.14 -0.30
N LEU A 36 -3.10 -7.86 -0.70
CA LEU A 36 -1.91 -7.01 -0.58
C LEU A 36 -1.97 -6.21 0.72
N PHE A 37 -1.38 -6.76 1.77
CA PHE A 37 -1.42 -6.16 3.10
C PHE A 37 -0.27 -5.15 3.30
N MET A 38 -0.60 -3.99 3.88
CA MET A 38 0.37 -2.95 4.28
C MET A 38 1.20 -2.35 3.13
N ARG A 39 0.85 -2.63 1.86
CA ARG A 39 1.50 -2.14 0.63
C ARG A 39 0.43 -1.77 -0.39
N GLY A 40 0.67 -0.74 -1.19
CA GLY A 40 -0.15 -0.40 -2.34
C GLY A 40 0.34 -1.08 -3.62
N ILE A 41 -0.50 -1.09 -4.66
CA ILE A 41 -0.14 -1.59 -6.00
C ILE A 41 1.13 -0.89 -6.51
N SER A 42 1.25 0.42 -6.24
CA SER A 42 2.41 1.23 -6.60
C SER A 42 3.71 0.90 -5.82
N ASP A 43 3.65 0.00 -4.83
CA ASP A 43 4.81 -0.55 -4.12
C ASP A 43 5.29 -1.89 -4.70
N LEU A 44 4.58 -2.46 -5.69
CA LEU A 44 4.94 -3.73 -6.32
C LEU A 44 5.94 -3.54 -7.45
N THR A 45 6.84 -4.49 -7.62
CA THR A 45 7.54 -4.66 -8.91
C THR A 45 6.57 -5.18 -9.98
N GLU A 46 6.95 -5.08 -11.25
CA GLU A 46 6.13 -5.64 -12.35
C GLU A 46 5.93 -7.15 -12.18
N ASP A 47 6.99 -7.88 -11.81
CA ASP A 47 6.94 -9.32 -11.57
C ASP A 47 6.03 -9.70 -10.39
N GLU A 48 6.11 -8.98 -9.25
CA GLU A 48 5.19 -9.21 -8.13
C GLU A 48 3.74 -8.95 -8.54
N ALA A 49 3.51 -7.85 -9.29
CA ALA A 49 2.20 -7.49 -9.78
C ALA A 49 1.62 -8.57 -10.71
N GLU A 50 2.39 -9.07 -11.67
CA GLU A 50 1.93 -10.05 -12.64
C GLU A 50 1.80 -11.46 -12.03
N ASN A 51 2.83 -11.93 -11.32
CA ASN A 51 2.98 -13.34 -10.98
C ASN A 51 2.54 -13.70 -9.55
N ILE A 52 2.48 -12.73 -8.63
CA ILE A 52 2.13 -12.99 -7.22
C ILE A 52 0.73 -12.46 -6.90
N TYR A 53 0.47 -11.20 -7.25
CA TYR A 53 -0.77 -10.51 -6.90
C TYR A 53 -1.77 -10.43 -8.05
N TYR A 54 -1.38 -10.86 -9.25
CA TYR A 54 -2.21 -10.90 -10.46
C TYR A 54 -2.91 -9.56 -10.74
N VAL A 55 -2.20 -8.46 -10.48
CA VAL A 55 -2.64 -7.11 -10.83
C VAL A 55 -2.46 -6.93 -12.34
N PRO A 56 -3.51 -6.54 -13.08
CA PRO A 56 -3.38 -6.21 -14.49
C PRO A 56 -2.32 -5.13 -14.73
N LYS A 57 -1.45 -5.34 -15.72
CA LYS A 57 -0.33 -4.44 -16.05
C LYS A 57 -0.76 -2.97 -16.19
N GLU A 58 -1.88 -2.72 -16.86
CA GLU A 58 -2.41 -1.36 -17.05
C GLU A 58 -2.75 -0.65 -15.73
N ILE A 59 -3.29 -1.40 -14.75
CA ILE A 59 -3.60 -0.88 -13.41
C ILE A 59 -2.29 -0.58 -12.67
N TRP A 60 -1.35 -1.52 -12.68
CA TRP A 60 -0.05 -1.35 -12.03
C TRP A 60 0.71 -0.15 -12.60
N GLU A 61 0.83 -0.04 -13.93
CA GLU A 61 1.51 1.10 -14.58
C GLU A 61 0.87 2.43 -14.21
N LYS A 62 -0.47 2.51 -14.20
CA LYS A 62 -1.21 3.72 -13.81
C LYS A 62 -0.84 4.14 -12.39
N ARG A 63 -0.79 3.18 -11.46
CA ARG A 63 -0.49 3.42 -10.04
C ARG A 63 0.96 3.83 -9.80
N VAL A 64 1.91 3.15 -10.43
CA VAL A 64 3.34 3.52 -10.38
C VAL A 64 3.55 4.94 -10.91
N ARG A 65 2.92 5.31 -12.04
CA ARG A 65 3.02 6.68 -12.61
C ARG A 65 2.46 7.74 -11.66
N VAL A 66 1.34 7.47 -10.98
CA VAL A 66 0.74 8.41 -10.01
C VAL A 66 1.69 8.65 -8.84
N LYS A 67 2.30 7.59 -8.29
CA LYS A 67 3.25 7.70 -7.17
C LYS A 67 4.52 8.49 -7.55
N ILE A 68 5.07 8.28 -8.75
CA ILE A 68 6.23 9.02 -9.26
C ILE A 68 5.93 10.51 -9.47
N LYS A 69 4.67 10.88 -9.71
CA LYS A 69 4.24 12.29 -9.86
C LYS A 69 3.90 12.99 -8.54
N LEU A 70 3.73 12.23 -7.44
CA LEU A 70 3.43 12.74 -6.09
C LEU A 70 4.62 12.82 -5.08
N PRO A 71 5.94 12.83 -5.43
CA PRO A 71 6.99 12.79 -4.40
C PRO A 71 7.05 14.01 -3.48
N GLU A 72 6.45 15.13 -3.86
CA GLU A 72 6.68 16.43 -3.21
C GLU A 72 5.71 16.79 -2.07
N PHE A 73 4.75 15.93 -1.74
CA PHE A 73 3.71 16.25 -0.72
C PHE A 73 3.81 15.50 0.61
N ASN A 74 4.79 14.60 0.79
CA ASN A 74 4.95 13.82 2.03
C ASN A 74 6.40 13.84 2.56
N LYS A 75 6.95 15.04 2.80
CA LYS A 75 8.10 15.23 3.72
C LYS A 75 7.65 15.93 4.98
#